data_AF-A0A257H4V6-F1
#
_entry.id   AF-A0A257H4V6-F1
#
_cell.length_a   1.000
_cell.length_b   1.000
_cell.length_c   1.000
_cell.angle_alpha   90.00
_cell.angle_beta   90.00
_cell.angle_gamma   90.00
#
_symmetry.space_group_name_H-M   'P 1'
#
loop_
_entity.id
_entity.type
_entity.pdbx_description
1 polymer ?
#
loop_
_entity_poly.entity_id
_entity_poly.type
_entity_poly.pdbx_seq_one_letter_code
_entity_poly.pdbx_strand_id
1 'polypeptide(L)'
;SSMGDLIRVPMPVMSEERRRELTKLVRNEGEGAKIAIRNLRRDANEAVKKLVKDKLASEDDQKRSESDIQKTTDRHIADVDRLVASKEADIMAV
;
A
#
# COMPACT_ATOMS: atom_id res chain seq x y z
N SER A 1 -1.38 2.31 -46.41
CA SER A 1 -1.80 3.10 -45.24
C SER A 1 -1.75 2.24 -44.01
N SER A 2 -0.87 2.61 -43.08
CA SER A 2 -0.53 1.86 -41.87
C SER A 2 -1.72 1.75 -40.91
N MET A 3 -2.26 0.53 -40.77
CA MET A 3 -3.02 0.09 -39.60
C MET A 3 -2.53 -1.32 -39.21
N GLY A 4 -1.22 -1.44 -38.96
CA GLY A 4 -0.55 -2.71 -38.69
C GLY A 4 -0.38 -3.08 -37.22
N ASP A 5 -0.47 -2.13 -36.28
CA ASP A 5 0.02 -2.34 -34.90
C ASP A 5 -1.00 -2.05 -33.78
N LEU A 6 -2.30 -1.96 -34.07
CA LEU A 6 -3.32 -1.68 -33.04
C LEU A 6 -4.34 -2.82 -32.91
N ILE A 7 -4.14 -3.68 -31.92
CA ILE A 7 -5.11 -4.70 -31.49
C ILE A 7 -6.10 -4.05 -30.52
N ARG A 8 -7.36 -3.89 -30.94
CA ARG A 8 -8.46 -3.50 -30.05
C ARG A 8 -9.12 -4.74 -29.46
N VAL A 9 -9.08 -4.88 -28.14
CA VAL A 9 -9.81 -5.93 -27.41
C VAL A 9 -11.05 -5.30 -26.78
N PRO A 10 -12.27 -5.56 -27.31
CA PRO A 10 -13.49 -5.10 -26.66
C PRO A 10 -13.68 -5.86 -25.35
N MET A 11 -13.63 -5.17 -24.21
CA MET A 11 -13.98 -5.79 -22.94
C MET A 11 -15.50 -5.82 -22.76
N PRO A 12 -16.10 -6.99 -22.49
CA PRO A 12 -17.51 -7.07 -22.11
C PRO A 12 -17.72 -6.40 -20.75
N VAL A 13 -18.90 -5.84 -20.54
CA VAL A 13 -19.32 -5.33 -19.23
C VAL A 13 -19.25 -6.47 -18.22
N MET A 14 -18.60 -6.23 -17.09
CA MET A 14 -18.50 -7.23 -16.03
C MET A 14 -19.87 -7.43 -15.38
N SER A 15 -20.22 -8.68 -15.06
CA SER A 15 -21.40 -8.98 -14.26
C SER A 15 -21.25 -8.40 -12.84
N GLU A 16 -22.38 -8.15 -12.18
CA GLU A 16 -22.38 -7.63 -10.80
C GLU A 16 -21.66 -8.59 -9.83
N GLU A 17 -21.78 -9.90 -10.05
CA GLU A 17 -21.05 -10.93 -9.30
C GLU A 17 -19.53 -10.77 -9.43
N ARG A 18 -19.01 -10.59 -10.66
CA ARG A 18 -17.57 -10.39 -10.85
C ARG A 18 -17.07 -9.07 -10.24
N ARG A 19 -17.90 -8.02 -10.23
CA ARG A 19 -17.54 -6.77 -9.53
C ARG A 19 -17.42 -6.98 -8.03
N ARG A 20 -18.38 -7.67 -7.41
CA ARG A 20 -18.34 -7.99 -5.98
C ARG A 20 -17.12 -8.84 -5.60
N GLU A 21 -16.74 -9.80 -6.44
CA GLU A 21 -15.54 -10.62 -6.23
C GLU A 21 -14.24 -9.79 -6.36
N LEU A 22 -14.18 -8.88 -7.31
CA LEU A 22 -13.04 -7.96 -7.46
C LEU A 22 -12.93 -7.00 -6.27
N THR A 23 -14.04 -6.46 -5.76
CA THR A 23 -14.04 -5.63 -4.54
C THR A 23 -13.46 -6.39 -3.36
N LYS A 24 -13.82 -7.67 -3.16
CA LYS A 24 -13.23 -8.50 -2.09
C LYS A 24 -11.73 -8.67 -2.27
N LEU A 25 -11.27 -8.91 -3.49
CA LEU A 25 -9.85 -9.08 -3.80
C LEU A 25 -9.07 -7.79 -3.52
N VAL A 26 -9.60 -6.63 -3.92
CA VAL A 26 -8.98 -5.32 -3.63
C VAL A 26 -8.86 -5.06 -2.13
N ARG A 27 -9.87 -5.42 -1.33
CA ARG A 27 -9.80 -5.31 0.13
C ARG A 27 -8.73 -6.19 0.74
N ASN A 28 -8.66 -7.45 0.31
CA ASN A 28 -7.64 -8.39 0.79
C ASN A 28 -6.24 -7.86 0.52
N GLU A 29 -6.02 -7.30 -0.68
CA GLU A 29 -4.71 -6.77 -1.06
C GLU A 29 -4.37 -5.48 -0.30
N GLY A 30 -5.38 -4.65 -0.01
CA GLY A 30 -5.24 -3.51 0.88
C GLY A 30 -4.84 -3.91 2.30
N GLU A 31 -5.45 -4.95 2.86
CA GLU A 31 -5.08 -5.47 4.17
C GLU A 31 -3.67 -6.09 4.16
N GLY A 32 -3.32 -6.84 3.12
CA GLY A 32 -1.98 -7.39 2.93
C GLY A 32 -0.91 -6.29 2.89
N ALA A 33 -1.15 -5.21 2.15
CA ALA A 33 -0.26 -4.05 2.10
C ALA A 33 -0.12 -3.38 3.48
N LYS A 34 -1.23 -3.20 4.21
CA LYS A 34 -1.20 -2.64 5.57
C LYS A 34 -0.43 -3.51 6.55
N ILE A 35 -0.54 -4.84 6.46
CA ILE A 35 0.25 -5.78 7.27
C ILE A 35 1.74 -5.63 6.96
N ALA A 36 2.12 -5.61 5.68
CA ALA A 36 3.51 -5.44 5.26
C ALA A 36 4.12 -4.13 5.78
N ILE A 37 3.38 -3.02 5.68
CA ILE A 37 3.80 -1.71 6.21
C ILE A 37 4.03 -1.77 7.73
N ARG A 38 3.16 -2.44 8.49
CA ARG A 38 3.32 -2.59 9.95
C ARG A 38 4.52 -3.47 10.33
N ASN A 39 4.81 -4.49 9.54
CA ASN A 39 6.00 -5.32 9.73
C ASN A 39 7.27 -4.52 9.47
N LEU A 40 7.33 -3.77 8.36
CA LEU A 40 8.46 -2.89 8.05
C LEU A 40 8.71 -1.84 9.14
N ARG A 41 7.65 -1.26 9.72
CA ARG A 41 7.77 -0.36 10.87
C ARG A 41 8.44 -1.05 12.06
N ARG A 42 8.06 -2.29 12.35
CA ARG A 42 8.65 -3.06 13.45
C ARG A 42 10.13 -3.34 13.19
N ASP A 43 10.47 -3.77 11.98
CA ASP A 43 11.85 -4.07 11.59
C ASP A 43 12.73 -2.80 11.64
N ALA A 44 12.20 -1.66 11.19
CA ALA A 44 12.87 -0.37 11.29
C ALA A 44 13.11 0.04 12.75
N ASN A 45 12.11 -0.13 13.62
CA ASN A 45 12.26 0.17 15.06
C ASN A 45 13.27 -0.76 15.74
N GLU A 46 13.31 -2.05 15.38
CA GLU A 46 14.31 -2.99 15.87
C GLU A 46 15.73 -2.63 15.38
N ALA A 47 15.87 -2.20 14.13
CA ALA A 47 17.14 -1.72 13.58
C ALA A 47 17.65 -0.47 14.32
N VAL A 48 16.77 0.50 14.60
CA VAL A 48 17.13 1.69 15.39
C VAL A 48 17.61 1.31 16.79
N LYS A 49 16.90 0.41 17.48
CA LYS A 49 17.32 -0.09 18.80
C LYS A 49 18.69 -0.76 18.76
N LYS A 50 19.00 -1.51 17.69
CA LYS A 50 20.30 -2.13 17.50
C LYS A 50 21.41 -1.08 17.32
N LEU A 51 21.18 -0.04 16.53
CA LEU A 51 22.13 1.06 16.32
C LEU A 51 22.46 1.82 17.61
N VAL A 52 21.46 2.02 18.49
CA VAL A 52 21.66 2.62 19.82
C VAL A 52 22.52 1.71 20.70
N LYS A 53 22.27 0.40 20.68
CA LYS A 53 23.09 -0.59 21.42
C LYS A 53 24.54 -0.62 20.94
N ASP A 54 24.73 -0.48 19.63
CA ASP A 54 26.05 -0.43 19.00
C ASP A 54 26.73 0.95 19.17
N LYS A 55 26.11 1.89 19.92
CA LYS A 55 26.56 3.27 20.17
C LYS A 55 26.79 4.10 18.90
N LEU A 56 26.16 3.71 17.79
CA LEU A 56 26.23 4.43 16.52
C LEU A 56 25.15 5.53 16.43
N ALA A 57 24.18 5.53 17.34
CA ALA A 57 23.10 6.52 17.40
C ALA A 57 22.88 7.00 18.85
N SER A 58 22.56 8.29 19.02
CA SER A 58 22.17 8.89 20.30
C SER A 58 20.69 8.61 20.63
N GLU A 59 20.29 8.76 21.90
CA GLU A 59 18.87 8.70 22.30
C GLU A 59 18.01 9.76 21.59
N ASP A 60 18.60 10.91 21.26
CA ASP A 60 17.93 11.96 20.49
C ASP A 60 17.68 11.53 19.03
N ASP A 61 18.65 10.85 18.40
CA ASP A 61 18.51 10.32 17.04
C ASP A 61 17.50 9.18 16.99
N GLN A 62 17.42 8.36 18.05
CA GLN A 62 16.40 7.34 18.19
C GLN A 62 14.99 7.95 18.19
N LYS A 63 14.74 8.95 19.05
CA LYS A 63 13.42 9.60 19.10
C LYS A 63 13.04 10.24 17.77
N ARG A 64 14.00 10.86 17.10
CA ARG A 64 13.78 11.49 15.79
C ARG A 64 13.44 10.43 14.73
N SER A 65 14.21 9.34 14.68
CA SER A 65 13.99 8.22 13.77
C SER A 65 12.63 7.55 14.01
N GLU A 66 12.24 7.31 15.25
CA GLU A 66 10.93 6.74 15.60
C GLU A 66 9.78 7.66 15.14
N SER A 67 9.92 8.98 15.30
CA SER A 67 8.93 9.95 14.81
C SER A 67 8.79 9.92 13.30
N ASP A 68 9.91 9.88 12.57
CA ASP A 68 9.91 9.90 11.10
C ASP A 68 9.43 8.56 10.51
N ILE A 69 9.78 7.43 11.14
CA ILE A 69 9.25 6.11 10.82
C ILE A 69 7.72 6.12 11.00
N GLN A 70 7.21 6.66 12.11
CA GLN A 70 5.78 6.71 12.38
C GLN A 70 5.04 7.59 11.35
N LYS A 71 5.54 8.79 11.05
CA LYS A 71 4.95 9.66 10.02
C LYS A 71 4.91 9.00 8.64
N THR A 72 6.00 8.33 8.26
CA THR A 72 6.09 7.63 6.96
C THR A 72 5.12 6.46 6.90
N THR A 73 5.02 5.70 8.00
CA THR A 73 4.07 4.60 8.14
C THR A 73 2.63 5.09 7.98
N ASP A 74 2.25 6.14 8.72
CA ASP A 74 0.88 6.68 8.70
C ASP A 74 0.51 7.24 7.33
N ARG A 75 1.46 7.91 6.66
CA ARG A 75 1.27 8.38 5.28
C ARG A 75 0.97 7.22 4.33
N HIS A 76 1.77 6.15 4.36
CA HIS A 76 1.57 5.03 3.46
C HIS A 76 0.30 4.24 3.77
N ILE A 77 -0.10 4.12 5.03
CA ILE A 77 -1.40 3.53 5.39
C ILE A 77 -2.54 4.36 4.78
N ALA A 78 -2.50 5.68 4.93
CA ALA A 78 -3.51 6.57 4.34
C ALA A 78 -3.54 6.48 2.81
N ASP A 79 -2.39 6.39 2.15
CA ASP A 79 -2.31 6.23 0.70
C ASP A 79 -2.87 4.89 0.23
N VAL A 80 -2.61 3.79 0.97
CA VAL A 80 -3.22 2.47 0.70
C VAL A 80 -4.74 2.53 0.83
N ASP A 81 -5.26 3.11 1.92
CA ASP A 81 -6.72 3.21 2.12
C ASP A 81 -7.39 4.07 1.03
N ARG A 82 -6.75 5.14 0.58
CA ARG A 82 -7.23 5.95 -0.57
C ARG A 82 -7.25 5.14 -1.87
N LEU A 83 -6.20 4.38 -2.15
CA LEU A 83 -6.12 3.55 -3.36
C LEU A 83 -7.18 2.46 -3.37
N VAL A 84 -7.39 1.79 -2.24
CA VAL A 84 -8.46 0.80 -2.06
C VAL A 84 -9.81 1.45 -2.30
N ALA A 85 -10.11 2.57 -1.64
CA ALA A 85 -11.39 3.27 -1.81
C ALA A 85 -11.62 3.74 -3.26
N SER A 86 -10.60 4.31 -3.91
CA SER A 86 -10.68 4.71 -5.31
C SER A 86 -10.96 3.51 -6.21
N LYS A 87 -10.29 2.38 -5.98
CA LYS A 87 -10.46 1.19 -6.81
C LYS A 87 -11.81 0.52 -6.59
N GLU A 88 -12.33 0.53 -5.36
CA GLU A 88 -13.69 0.09 -5.08
C GLU A 88 -14.73 0.96 -5.80
N ALA A 89 -14.56 2.28 -5.76
CA ALA A 89 -15.42 3.20 -6.50
C ALA A 89 -15.37 2.95 -8.01
N ASP A 90 -14.18 2.80 -8.60
CA ASP A 90 -14.01 2.51 -10.04
C ASP A 90 -14.64 1.17 -10.46
N ILE A 91 -14.60 0.15 -9.59
CA ILE A 91 -15.20 -1.17 -9.88
C ILE A 91 -16.73 -1.08 -9.87
N MET A 92 -17.29 -0.24 -9.00
CA MET A 92 -18.74 -0.08 -8.86
C MET A 92 -19.32 1.00 -9.78
N ALA A 93 -18.54 1.97 -10.19
CA ALA A 93 -18.94 3.02 -11.11
C ALA A 93 -19.11 2.44 -12.52
N VAL A 94 -20.34 2.58 -13.04
CA VAL A 94 -20.71 2.46 -14.46
C VAL A 94 -21.42 3.74 -14.85
#